data_AF-A0A954LVM8-F1
#
_entry.id   AF-A0A954LVM8-F1
#
_cell.length_a   1.000
_cell.length_b   1.000
_cell.length_c   1.000
_cell.angle_alpha   90.00
_cell.angle_beta   90.00
_cell.angle_gamma   90.00
#
_symmetry.space_group_name_H-M   'P 1'
#
loop_
_entity.id
_entity.type
_entity.pdbx_description
1 polymer ?
#
loop_
_entity_poly.entity_id
_entity_poly.type
_entity_poly.pdbx_seq_one_letter_code
_entity_poly.pdbx_strand_id
1 'polypeptide(L)'
;MPIQTDAPLVIAPMPTPFDEHDAVDHGAIERNVQRWRETALCGFVLNSENGEEAFLSEAERLEIIRTVHRAANGDRLIIAGIDNPSVTETLRLAETYAESGAELLRIRIPRLTTNIRGYFEQVIPRAAVPVIVIHQTAPGLFLQTGTSASTSPEMIGEIVAADNVYGYITYDNIRFESRVR
;
A
#
# COMPACT_ATOMS: atom_id res chain seq x y z
N MET A 1 -5.98 -14.74 -5.38
CA MET A 1 -5.90 -15.04 -6.83
C MET A 1 -4.43 -14.88 -7.26
N PRO A 2 -3.86 -15.68 -8.18
CA PRO A 2 -2.52 -15.36 -8.68
C PRO A 2 -2.56 -13.98 -9.34
N ILE A 3 -1.68 -13.08 -8.91
CA ILE A 3 -1.64 -11.71 -9.41
C ILE A 3 -1.14 -11.76 -10.85
N GLN A 4 -1.96 -11.31 -11.80
CA GLN A 4 -1.63 -11.37 -13.22
C GLN A 4 -0.46 -10.43 -13.55
N THR A 5 0.54 -10.95 -14.26
CA THR A 5 1.77 -10.22 -14.65
C THR A 5 1.89 -10.02 -16.17
N ASP A 6 0.97 -10.56 -16.97
CA ASP A 6 1.05 -10.56 -18.43
C ASP A 6 0.62 -9.23 -19.08
N ALA A 7 0.01 -8.32 -18.31
CA ALA A 7 -0.44 -7.01 -18.77
C ALA A 7 -0.28 -5.95 -17.67
N PRO A 8 -0.13 -4.65 -18.03
CA PRO A 8 -0.09 -3.58 -17.04
C PRO A 8 -1.36 -3.54 -16.18
N LEU A 9 -1.17 -3.53 -14.85
CA LEU A 9 -2.28 -3.38 -13.91
C LEU A 9 -2.62 -1.89 -13.73
N VAL A 10 -3.90 -1.54 -13.88
CA VAL A 10 -4.40 -0.19 -13.58
C VAL A 10 -5.06 -0.22 -12.21
N ILE A 11 -4.45 0.40 -11.22
CA ILE A 11 -4.89 0.36 -9.82
C ILE A 11 -5.27 1.76 -9.35
N ALA A 12 -6.44 1.92 -8.73
CA ALA A 12 -6.89 3.20 -8.21
C ALA A 12 -6.53 3.37 -6.72
N PRO A 13 -5.87 4.47 -6.31
CA PRO A 13 -5.82 4.83 -4.90
C PRO A 13 -7.21 5.26 -4.44
N MET A 14 -7.77 4.56 -3.46
CA MET A 14 -9.15 4.77 -3.04
C MET A 14 -9.24 5.89 -1.99
N PRO A 15 -10.09 6.92 -2.19
CA PRO A 15 -10.43 7.85 -1.12
C PRO A 15 -11.30 7.17 -0.06
N THR A 16 -11.34 7.75 1.14
CA THR A 16 -12.20 7.27 2.23
C THR A 16 -13.41 8.20 2.37
N PRO A 17 -14.62 7.80 1.97
CA PRO A 17 -15.82 8.58 2.22
C PRO A 17 -16.16 8.64 3.71
N PHE A 18 -16.64 9.79 4.17
CA PHE A 18 -17.15 10.02 5.52
C PHE A 18 -18.60 10.51 5.47
N ASP A 19 -19.36 10.21 6.52
CA ASP A 19 -20.73 10.69 6.70
C ASP A 19 -20.78 12.06 7.42
N GLU A 20 -21.98 12.55 7.70
CA GLU A 20 -22.20 13.84 8.38
C GLU A 20 -21.74 13.87 9.84
N HIS A 21 -21.35 12.72 10.39
CA HIS A 21 -20.85 12.56 11.76
C HIS A 21 -19.34 12.29 11.82
N ASP A 22 -18.62 12.47 10.70
CA ASP A 22 -17.18 12.22 10.58
C ASP A 22 -16.82 10.74 10.79
N ALA A 23 -17.77 9.83 10.56
CA ALA A 23 -17.54 8.38 10.57
C ALA A 23 -17.35 7.86 9.15
N VAL A 24 -16.56 6.80 8.99
CA VAL A 24 -16.34 6.15 7.68
C VAL A 24 -17.69 5.68 7.08
N ASP A 25 -18.06 6.20 5.91
CA ASP A 25 -19.27 5.78 5.20
C ASP A 25 -19.00 4.52 4.38
N HIS A 26 -19.14 3.37 5.04
CA HIS A 26 -19.01 2.06 4.42
C HIS A 26 -20.01 1.82 3.27
N GLY A 27 -21.22 2.40 3.35
CA GLY A 27 -22.19 2.30 2.27
C GLY A 27 -21.74 3.04 1.01
N ALA A 28 -21.11 4.21 1.16
CA ALA A 28 -20.50 4.93 0.05
C ALA A 28 -19.29 4.18 -0.52
N ILE A 29 -18.45 3.56 0.33
CA ILE A 29 -17.35 2.69 -0.10
C ILE A 29 -17.89 1.58 -1.01
N GLU A 30 -18.91 0.85 -0.56
CA GLU A 30 -19.51 -0.24 -1.34
C GLU A 30 -20.06 0.25 -2.68
N ARG A 31 -20.80 1.37 -2.70
CA ARG A 31 -21.33 1.97 -3.94
C ARG A 31 -20.21 2.36 -4.91
N ASN A 32 -19.12 2.95 -4.40
CA ASN A 32 -17.96 3.32 -5.21
C ASN A 32 -17.29 2.08 -5.80
N VAL A 33 -17.07 1.03 -5.00
CA VAL A 33 -16.51 -0.23 -5.47
C VAL A 33 -17.38 -0.84 -6.56
N GLN A 34 -18.71 -0.92 -6.37
CA GLN A 34 -19.61 -1.46 -7.40
C GLN A 34 -19.51 -0.67 -8.71
N ARG A 35 -19.50 0.66 -8.64
CA ARG A 35 -19.36 1.51 -9.83
C ARG A 35 -18.00 1.32 -10.52
N TRP A 36 -16.91 1.20 -9.76
CA TRP A 36 -15.57 1.04 -10.34
C TRP A 36 -15.31 -0.38 -10.86
N ARG A 37 -16.05 -1.39 -10.39
CA ARG A 37 -16.04 -2.74 -10.98
C ARG A 37 -16.57 -2.77 -12.43
N GLU A 38 -17.28 -1.75 -12.86
CA GLU A 38 -17.72 -1.61 -14.26
C GLU A 38 -16.64 -1.00 -15.18
N THR A 39 -15.48 -0.63 -14.62
CA THR A 39 -14.35 -0.04 -15.35
C THR A 39 -13.20 -1.04 -15.53
N ALA A 40 -12.19 -0.65 -16.32
CA ALA A 40 -10.96 -1.42 -16.55
C ALA A 40 -9.99 -1.43 -15.35
N LEU A 41 -10.33 -0.82 -14.22
CA LEU A 41 -9.51 -0.90 -13.01
C LEU A 41 -9.33 -2.36 -12.59
N CYS A 42 -8.08 -2.77 -12.38
CA CYS A 42 -7.72 -4.10 -11.91
C CYS A 42 -7.87 -4.25 -10.39
N GLY A 43 -7.90 -3.13 -9.66
CA GLY A 43 -7.90 -3.16 -8.20
C GLY A 43 -7.82 -1.80 -7.54
N PHE A 44 -7.65 -1.83 -6.22
CA PHE A 44 -7.64 -0.66 -5.35
C PHE A 44 -6.45 -0.68 -4.39
N VAL A 45 -5.86 0.49 -4.14
CA VAL A 45 -4.93 0.71 -3.02
C VAL A 45 -5.66 1.42 -1.90
N LEU A 46 -5.76 0.74 -0.76
CA LEU A 46 -6.42 1.18 0.46
C LEU A 46 -5.39 1.63 1.49
N ASN A 47 -5.85 2.34 2.53
CA ASN A 47 -4.99 2.90 3.57
C ASN A 47 -3.80 3.62 2.93
N SER A 48 -4.14 4.54 2.03
CA SER A 48 -3.20 5.37 1.28
C SER A 48 -3.26 6.82 1.76
N GLU A 49 -2.30 7.67 1.39
CA GLU A 49 -2.37 9.10 1.70
C GLU A 49 -3.65 9.72 1.11
N ASN A 50 -4.00 9.35 -0.13
CA ASN A 50 -5.26 9.75 -0.77
C ASN A 50 -6.51 9.15 -0.10
N GLY A 51 -6.33 8.08 0.67
CA GLY A 51 -7.36 7.46 1.51
C GLY A 51 -7.27 7.89 2.97
N GLU A 52 -6.53 8.98 3.25
CA GLU A 52 -6.46 9.62 4.56
C GLU A 52 -5.90 8.69 5.67
N GLU A 53 -4.94 7.84 5.32
CA GLU A 53 -4.32 6.82 6.20
C GLU A 53 -3.88 7.34 7.58
N ALA A 54 -3.46 8.62 7.65
CA ALA A 54 -2.98 9.27 8.87
C ALA A 54 -4.10 9.73 9.82
N PHE A 55 -5.34 9.84 9.33
CA PHE A 55 -6.50 10.33 10.08
C PHE A 55 -7.43 9.20 10.53
N LEU A 56 -7.12 7.96 10.18
CA LEU A 56 -7.91 6.78 10.49
C LEU A 56 -7.31 5.97 11.64
N SER A 57 -8.16 5.52 12.55
CA SER A 57 -7.81 4.50 13.53
C SER A 57 -7.44 3.17 12.83
N GLU A 58 -6.79 2.28 13.57
CA GLU A 58 -6.52 0.93 13.04
C GLU A 58 -7.80 0.14 12.75
N ALA A 59 -8.81 0.28 13.62
CA ALA A 59 -10.08 -0.42 13.47
C ALA A 59 -10.81 0.02 12.19
N GLU A 60 -10.81 1.33 11.89
CA GLU A 60 -11.38 1.87 10.65
C GLU A 60 -10.63 1.36 9.43
N ARG A 61 -9.29 1.45 9.43
CA ARG A 61 -8.43 0.92 8.35
C ARG A 61 -8.70 -0.56 8.07
N LEU A 62 -8.94 -1.34 9.12
CA LEU A 62 -9.25 -2.76 9.01
C LEU A 62 -10.65 -3.00 8.40
N GLU A 63 -11.66 -2.29 8.89
CA GLU A 63 -13.03 -2.48 8.38
C GLU A 63 -13.20 -1.94 6.96
N ILE A 64 -12.42 -0.93 6.56
CA ILE A 64 -12.33 -0.48 5.16
C ILE A 64 -11.84 -1.63 4.27
N ILE A 65 -10.75 -2.31 4.62
CA ILE A 65 -10.22 -3.45 3.86
C ILE A 65 -11.30 -4.52 3.70
N ARG A 66 -11.97 -4.90 4.80
CA ARG A 66 -13.03 -5.91 4.79
C ARG A 66 -14.21 -5.51 3.92
N THR A 67 -14.63 -4.25 4.01
CA THR A 67 -15.75 -3.70 3.23
C THR A 67 -15.45 -3.75 1.74
N VAL A 68 -14.26 -3.26 1.34
CA VAL A 68 -13.84 -3.27 -0.05
C VAL A 68 -13.66 -4.70 -0.56
N HIS A 69 -13.05 -5.59 0.23
CA HIS A 69 -12.86 -7.00 -0.15
C HIS A 69 -14.21 -7.69 -0.42
N ARG A 70 -15.19 -7.52 0.49
CA ARG A 70 -16.56 -8.04 0.30
C ARG A 70 -17.21 -7.46 -0.97
N ALA A 71 -17.13 -6.15 -1.16
CA ALA A 71 -17.74 -5.47 -2.30
C ALA A 71 -17.07 -5.81 -3.64
N ALA A 72 -15.76 -6.05 -3.64
CA ALA A 72 -14.96 -6.47 -4.79
C ALA A 72 -15.34 -7.88 -5.28
N ASN A 73 -15.84 -8.72 -4.38
CA ASN A 73 -16.30 -10.08 -4.66
C ASN A 73 -15.27 -10.95 -5.41
N GLY A 74 -13.98 -10.78 -5.07
CA GLY A 74 -12.87 -11.55 -5.66
C GLY A 74 -12.44 -11.12 -7.06
N ASP A 75 -13.10 -10.15 -7.69
CA ASP A 75 -12.81 -9.74 -9.08
C ASP A 75 -11.82 -8.56 -9.18
N ARG A 76 -11.32 -8.06 -8.03
CA ARG A 76 -10.44 -6.89 -7.96
C ARG A 76 -9.33 -7.15 -6.95
N LEU A 77 -8.11 -6.79 -7.34
CA LEU A 77 -6.92 -6.87 -6.51
C LEU A 77 -7.01 -5.85 -5.37
N ILE A 78 -6.80 -6.29 -4.13
CA ILE A 78 -6.80 -5.41 -2.96
C ILE A 78 -5.37 -5.23 -2.46
N ILE A 79 -4.90 -3.98 -2.46
CA ILE A 79 -3.58 -3.60 -1.95
C ILE A 79 -3.78 -2.78 -0.67
N ALA A 80 -3.26 -3.24 0.46
CA ALA A 80 -3.38 -2.52 1.74
C ALA A 80 -2.08 -1.80 2.11
N GLY A 81 -2.18 -0.50 2.41
CA GLY A 81 -1.02 0.30 2.81
C GLY A 81 -0.65 0.16 4.29
N ILE A 82 0.65 0.01 4.55
CA ILE A 82 1.25 0.05 5.88
C ILE A 82 2.35 1.12 5.89
N ASP A 83 2.24 2.07 6.81
CA ASP A 83 3.26 3.07 7.13
C ASP A 83 3.58 2.98 8.62
N ASN A 84 4.47 2.05 8.98
CA ASN A 84 4.87 1.83 10.37
C ASN A 84 6.37 1.52 10.46
N PRO A 85 7.14 2.22 11.31
CA PRO A 85 8.58 2.00 11.42
C PRO A 85 8.96 0.77 12.27
N SER A 86 8.02 0.18 13.02
CA SER A 86 8.27 -1.01 13.83
C SER A 86 8.12 -2.27 12.99
N VAL A 87 9.15 -3.12 12.97
CA VAL A 87 9.11 -4.43 12.32
C VAL A 87 7.98 -5.29 12.89
N THR A 88 7.89 -5.38 14.21
CA THR A 88 6.87 -6.19 14.91
C THR A 88 5.47 -5.75 14.52
N GLU A 89 5.23 -4.44 14.51
CA GLU A 89 3.91 -3.92 14.23
C GLU A 89 3.54 -4.00 12.74
N THR A 90 4.54 -3.80 11.86
CA THR A 90 4.37 -4.01 10.42
C THR A 90 3.95 -5.45 10.13
N LEU A 91 4.59 -6.43 10.75
CA LEU A 91 4.26 -7.85 10.55
C LEU A 91 2.89 -8.21 11.15
N ARG A 92 2.52 -7.64 12.31
CA ARG A 92 1.17 -7.82 12.87
C ARG A 92 0.10 -7.28 11.93
N LEU A 93 0.28 -6.07 11.41
CA LEU A 93 -0.65 -5.46 10.44
C LEU A 93 -0.66 -6.23 9.12
N ALA A 94 0.50 -6.71 8.65
CA ALA A 94 0.61 -7.53 7.44
C ALA A 94 -0.27 -8.78 7.51
N GLU A 95 -0.19 -9.52 8.62
CA GLU A 95 -1.03 -10.69 8.88
C GLU A 95 -2.51 -10.30 8.89
N THR A 96 -2.87 -9.32 9.72
CA THR A 96 -4.27 -8.89 9.90
C THR A 96 -4.90 -8.36 8.60
N TYR A 97 -4.12 -7.67 7.76
CA TYR A 97 -4.59 -7.16 6.48
C TYR A 97 -4.74 -8.28 5.45
N ALA A 98 -3.81 -9.24 5.42
CA ALA A 98 -3.92 -10.44 4.58
C ALA A 98 -5.17 -11.26 4.94
N GLU A 99 -5.38 -11.55 6.23
CA GLU A 99 -6.58 -12.24 6.74
C GLU A 99 -7.89 -11.50 6.40
N SER A 100 -7.82 -10.18 6.24
CA SER A 100 -8.97 -9.34 5.89
C SER A 100 -9.20 -9.19 4.39
N GLY A 101 -8.36 -9.83 3.56
CA GLY A 101 -8.54 -9.91 2.11
C GLY A 101 -7.59 -9.05 1.28
N ALA A 102 -6.53 -8.49 1.87
CA ALA A 102 -5.45 -7.88 1.11
C ALA A 102 -4.60 -8.96 0.42
N GLU A 103 -4.33 -8.78 -0.87
CA GLU A 103 -3.51 -9.70 -1.66
C GLU A 103 -2.09 -9.17 -1.87
N LEU A 104 -1.88 -7.86 -1.65
CA LEU A 104 -0.60 -7.19 -1.65
C LEU A 104 -0.52 -6.20 -0.50
N LEU A 105 0.70 -5.99 0.01
CA LEU A 105 0.98 -4.97 1.02
C LEU A 105 1.83 -3.87 0.41
N ARG A 106 1.33 -2.63 0.46
CA ARG A 106 2.13 -1.46 0.11
C ARG A 106 2.83 -0.97 1.36
N ILE A 107 4.15 -1.19 1.46
CA ILE A 107 4.95 -0.84 2.63
C ILE A 107 5.85 0.35 2.30
N ARG A 108 5.73 1.41 3.10
CA ARG A 108 6.57 2.61 2.94
C ARG A 108 7.97 2.36 3.46
N ILE A 109 8.99 2.90 2.78
CA ILE A 109 10.34 2.99 3.36
C ILE A 109 10.25 3.81 4.66
N PRO A 110 10.56 3.23 5.83
CA PRO A 110 10.28 3.91 7.08
C PRO A 110 11.13 5.16 7.28
N ARG A 111 10.50 6.23 7.77
CA ARG A 111 11.15 7.54 8.00
C ARG A 111 11.76 7.70 9.38
N LEU A 112 11.33 6.89 10.36
CA LEU A 112 11.73 7.01 11.77
C LEU A 112 12.80 5.99 12.19
N THR A 113 13.43 5.30 11.23
CA THR A 113 14.54 4.38 11.49
C THR A 113 15.71 4.71 10.57
N THR A 114 16.93 4.58 11.08
CA THR A 114 18.15 4.68 10.27
C THR A 114 18.55 3.31 9.70
N ASN A 115 18.07 2.21 10.28
CA ASN A 115 18.37 0.85 9.84
C ASN A 115 17.31 0.32 8.86
N ILE A 116 17.22 0.96 7.69
CA ILE A 116 16.25 0.61 6.65
C ILE A 116 16.52 -0.81 6.10
N ARG A 117 17.79 -1.18 5.93
CA ARG A 117 18.21 -2.52 5.54
C ARG A 117 17.65 -3.57 6.50
N GLY A 118 17.99 -3.45 7.79
CA GLY A 118 17.58 -4.42 8.81
C GLY A 118 16.07 -4.44 9.06
N TYR A 119 15.34 -3.37 8.73
CA TYR A 119 13.88 -3.38 8.70
C TYR A 119 13.36 -4.28 7.57
N PHE A 120 13.81 -4.07 6.33
CA PHE A 120 13.30 -4.83 5.17
C PHE A 120 13.80 -6.28 5.11
N GLU A 121 15.04 -6.56 5.53
CA GLU A 121 15.55 -7.94 5.71
C GLU A 121 14.67 -8.77 6.66
N GLN A 122 14.00 -8.07 7.57
CA GLN A 122 13.10 -8.65 8.55
C GLN A 122 11.65 -8.70 8.09
N VAL A 123 11.16 -7.66 7.42
CA VAL A 123 9.75 -7.56 7.04
C VAL A 123 9.44 -8.40 5.80
N ILE A 124 10.23 -8.27 4.72
CA ILE A 124 9.90 -8.87 3.41
C ILE A 124 9.78 -10.40 3.49
N PRO A 125 10.72 -11.16 4.10
CA PRO A 125 10.61 -12.62 4.13
C PRO A 125 9.50 -13.16 5.02
N ARG A 126 8.94 -12.32 5.90
CA ARG A 126 7.91 -12.71 6.89
C ARG A 126 6.54 -12.10 6.61
N ALA A 127 6.41 -11.27 5.58
CA ALA A 127 5.13 -10.69 5.19
C ALA A 127 4.20 -11.79 4.66
N ALA A 128 2.96 -11.80 5.15
CA ALA A 128 1.96 -12.83 4.84
C ALA A 128 1.56 -12.88 3.34
N VAL A 129 1.70 -11.75 2.64
CA VAL A 129 1.48 -11.61 1.19
C VAL A 129 2.59 -10.76 0.57
N PRO A 130 2.78 -10.79 -0.77
CA PRO A 130 3.86 -10.06 -1.41
C PRO A 130 3.79 -8.55 -1.19
N VAL A 131 4.97 -7.93 -1.18
CA VAL A 131 5.16 -6.53 -0.81
C VAL A 131 5.37 -5.65 -2.04
N ILE A 132 4.70 -4.52 -2.09
CA ILE A 132 5.05 -3.39 -2.94
C ILE A 132 5.75 -2.36 -2.06
N VAL A 133 7.01 -2.05 -2.38
CA VAL A 133 7.75 -1.02 -1.64
C VAL A 133 7.39 0.35 -2.22
N ILE A 134 6.93 1.28 -1.38
CA ILE A 134 6.70 2.66 -1.82
C ILE A 134 7.80 3.59 -1.31
N HIS A 135 8.43 4.29 -2.26
CA HIS A 135 9.34 5.39 -2.00
C HIS A 135 8.70 6.69 -2.46
N GLN A 136 8.11 7.40 -1.51
CA GLN A 136 7.50 8.69 -1.73
C GLN A 136 8.23 9.71 -0.87
N THR A 137 9.05 10.52 -1.52
CA THR A 137 9.95 11.51 -0.92
C THR A 137 9.23 12.82 -0.59
N ALA A 138 8.07 13.08 -1.20
CA ALA A 138 7.19 14.17 -0.80
C ALA A 138 5.76 13.61 -0.63
N PRO A 139 5.29 13.33 0.60
CA PRO A 139 3.86 13.16 0.82
C PRO A 139 3.16 14.41 0.29
N GLY A 140 2.18 14.22 -0.58
CA GLY A 140 1.61 15.30 -1.39
C GLY A 140 0.89 16.30 -0.51
N LEU A 141 1.46 17.49 -0.28
CA LEU A 141 0.84 18.71 0.27
C LEU A 141 0.11 18.64 1.65
N PHE A 142 -0.36 17.49 2.13
CA PHE A 142 -1.08 17.32 3.40
C PHE A 142 -0.14 17.33 4.61
N LEU A 143 1.06 16.76 4.46
CA LEU A 143 2.13 16.83 5.44
C LEU A 143 3.24 17.67 4.80
N GLN A 144 3.30 18.97 5.11
CA GLN A 144 4.31 19.93 4.61
C GLN A 144 5.77 19.62 5.05
N THR A 145 6.08 18.36 5.37
CA THR A 145 7.43 17.88 5.62
C THR A 145 7.95 17.20 4.36
N GLY A 146 8.43 18.01 3.42
CA GLY A 146 9.24 17.49 2.31
C GLY A 146 10.30 16.56 2.87
N THR A 147 10.20 15.28 2.57
CA THR A 147 11.10 14.29 3.15
C THR A 147 12.30 14.17 2.21
N SER A 148 13.51 14.31 2.72
CA SER A 148 14.68 13.91 1.94
C SER A 148 14.52 12.45 1.50
N ALA A 149 15.16 12.06 0.39
CA ALA A 149 15.24 10.65 0.01
C ALA A 149 15.59 9.81 1.24
N SER A 150 14.70 8.88 1.60
CA SER A 150 14.83 8.14 2.86
C SER A 150 16.04 7.20 2.84
N THR A 151 16.51 6.82 1.65
CA THR A 151 17.70 5.99 1.47
C THR A 151 18.33 6.14 0.08
N SER A 152 19.48 5.49 -0.16
CA SER A 152 20.22 5.58 -1.44
C SER A 152 19.59 4.71 -2.55
N PRO A 153 19.83 5.02 -3.84
CA PRO A 153 19.38 4.19 -4.96
C PRO A 153 19.86 2.74 -4.89
N GLU A 154 21.10 2.51 -4.43
CA GLU A 154 21.67 1.16 -4.26
C GLU A 154 20.88 0.38 -3.22
N MET A 155 20.56 1.01 -2.08
CA MET A 155 19.74 0.39 -1.04
C MET A 155 18.34 0.06 -1.54
N ILE A 156 17.70 0.96 -2.31
CA ILE A 156 16.41 0.69 -2.95
C ILE A 156 16.52 -0.52 -3.88
N GLY A 157 17.55 -0.56 -4.73
CA GLY A 157 17.81 -1.66 -5.66
C GLY A 157 17.93 -3.01 -4.96
N GLU A 158 18.64 -3.06 -3.84
CA GLU A 158 18.78 -4.28 -3.03
C GLU A 158 17.46 -4.72 -2.39
N ILE A 159 16.66 -3.77 -1.88
CA ILE A 159 15.36 -4.06 -1.28
C ILE A 159 14.39 -4.62 -2.33
N VAL A 160 14.29 -3.97 -3.50
CA VAL A 160 13.32 -4.36 -4.55
C VAL A 160 13.72 -5.63 -5.29
N ALA A 161 14.97 -6.07 -5.17
CA ALA A 161 15.45 -7.34 -5.72
C ALA A 161 15.13 -8.57 -4.85
N ALA A 162 14.54 -8.38 -3.66
CA ALA A 162 14.18 -9.49 -2.78
C ALA A 162 12.96 -10.28 -3.30
N ASP A 163 12.98 -11.61 -3.15
CA ASP A 163 12.02 -12.53 -3.78
C ASP A 163 10.54 -12.26 -3.49
N ASN A 164 10.19 -11.75 -2.29
CA ASN A 164 8.81 -11.46 -1.90
C ASN A 164 8.39 -10.00 -2.18
N VAL A 165 9.18 -9.27 -2.98
CA VAL A 165 8.81 -7.94 -3.48
C VAL A 165 8.15 -8.09 -4.85
N TYR A 166 6.87 -7.75 -4.91
CA TYR A 166 6.08 -7.76 -6.14
C TYR A 166 6.36 -6.54 -7.02
N GLY A 167 6.65 -5.38 -6.42
CA GLY A 167 6.88 -4.16 -7.17
C GLY A 167 7.35 -2.98 -6.34
N TYR A 168 7.50 -1.85 -7.02
CA TYR A 168 7.99 -0.61 -6.44
C TYR A 168 7.13 0.56 -6.92
N ILE A 169 6.60 1.34 -5.98
CA ILE A 169 5.88 2.59 -6.27
C ILE A 169 6.84 3.75 -6.01
N THR A 170 6.90 4.66 -6.96
CA THR A 170 7.76 5.83 -6.92
C THR A 170 7.01 7.09 -7.32
N TYR A 171 7.52 8.24 -6.89
CA TYR A 171 7.02 9.54 -7.29
C TYR A 171 7.53 9.93 -8.68
N ASP A 172 6.85 10.88 -9.32
CA ASP A 172 7.10 11.35 -10.70
C ASP A 172 8.50 11.94 -10.92
N ASN A 173 9.13 12.42 -9.85
CA ASN A 173 10.46 13.02 -9.86
C ASN A 173 11.62 12.02 -9.72
N ILE A 174 11.34 10.71 -9.74
CA ILE A 174 12.36 9.65 -9.65
C ILE A 174 12.45 8.92 -10.99
N ARG A 175 13.67 8.85 -11.53
CA ARG A 175 13.99 8.07 -12.73
C ARG A 175 14.65 6.76 -12.33
N PHE A 176 14.07 5.64 -12.75
CA PHE A 176 14.73 4.33 -12.64
C PHE A 176 15.61 4.09 -13.86
N GLU A 177 16.90 3.84 -13.63
CA GLU A 177 17.85 3.44 -14.68
C GLU A 177 18.40 2.05 -14.34
N SER A 178 18.00 1.03 -15.07
CA SER A 178 18.60 -0.30 -14.96
C SER A 178 19.83 -0.38 -15.87
N ARG A 179 20.96 -0.84 -15.33
CA ARG A 179 22.11 -1.25 -16.14
C ARG A 179 21.95 -2.73 -16.47
N VAL A 180 21.55 -3.02 -17.71
CA VAL A 180 21.58 -4.38 -18.23
C VAL A 180 23.06 -4.70 -18.54
N ARG A 181 23.61 -5.73 -17.89
CA ARG A 181 24.95 -6.27 -18.19
C ARG A 181 24.85 -7.36 -19.24
#